data_AF-A0A6J4NUJ6-F1
#
_entry.id   AF-A0A6J4NUJ6-F1
#
_cell.length_a   1.000
_cell.length_b   1.000
_cell.length_c   1.000
_cell.angle_alpha   90.00
_cell.angle_beta   90.00
_cell.angle_gamma   90.00
#
_symmetry.space_group_name_H-M   'P 1'
#
loop_
_entity.id
_entity.type
_entity.pdbx_description
1 polymer ?
#
loop_
_entity_poly.entity_id
_entity_poly.type
_entity_poly.pdbx_seq_one_letter_code
_entity_poly.pdbx_strand_id
1 'polypeptide(L)' 'MRRTGLLLTATALLMVALAGTALAATVEGDDGNNELRGTRGPDTIRAFGGDDTARGLGSGA' A
#
# COMPACT_ATOMS: atom_id res chain seq x y z
N MET A 1 31.45 12.65 16.01
CA MET A 1 30.29 12.44 16.92
C MET A 1 29.08 13.31 16.58
N ARG A 2 29.21 14.65 16.40
CA ARG A 2 28.06 15.51 16.03
C ARG A 2 27.48 15.24 14.63
N ARG A 3 28.33 15.04 13.62
CA ARG A 3 27.92 14.70 12.24
C ARG A 3 27.31 13.30 12.12
N THR A 4 27.90 12.33 12.81
CA THR A 4 27.40 10.94 12.84
C THR A 4 26.07 10.84 13.58
N GLY A 5 25.88 11.59 14.67
CA GLY A 5 24.58 11.70 15.34
C GLY A 5 23.51 12.31 14.44
N LEU A 6 23.84 13.39 13.72
CA LEU A 6 22.92 14.04 12.78
C LEU A 6 22.51 13.10 11.63
N LEU A 7 23.46 12.35 11.08
CA LEU A 7 23.20 11.34 10.06
C LEU A 7 22.23 10.27 10.57
N LEU A 8 22.49 9.69 11.75
CA LEU A 8 21.61 8.68 12.34
C LEU A 8 20.18 9.21 12.58
N THR A 9 20.04 10.44 13.08
CA THR A 9 18.72 11.05 13.26
C THR A 9 18.01 11.32 11.95
N ALA A 10 18.73 11.76 10.92
CA ALA A 10 18.16 11.99 9.60
C ALA A 10 17.68 10.68 8.95
N THR A 11 18.48 9.61 9.07
CA THR A 11 18.09 8.29 8.58
C THR A 11 16.87 7.76 9.33
N ALA A 12 16.82 7.90 10.66
CA ALA A 12 15.66 7.48 11.45
C ALA A 12 14.38 8.23 11.06
N LEU A 13 14.46 9.55 10.85
CA LEU A 13 13.33 10.37 10.39
C LEU A 13 12.85 9.95 8.99
N LEU A 14 13.78 9.64 8.07
CA LEU A 14 13.45 9.18 6.73
C LEU A 14 12.71 7.83 6.75
N MET A 15 13.15 6.89 7.60
CA MET A 15 12.49 5.59 7.76
C MET A 15 11.06 5.72 8.32
N VAL A 16 10.85 6.64 9.27
CA VAL A 16 9.51 6.94 9.81
C VAL A 16 8.61 7.59 8.74
N ALA A 17 9.14 8.51 7.94
CA ALA A 17 8.39 9.15 6.87
C ALA A 17 7.96 8.16 5.77
N LEU A 18 8.83 7.21 5.42
CA LEU A 18 8.56 6.17 4.43
C LEU A 18 7.60 5.07 4.94
N ALA A 19 7.53 4.84 6.25
CA ALA A 19 6.61 3.86 6.83
C ALA A 19 5.13 4.31 6.77
N GLY A 20 4.88 5.61 6.52
CA GLY A 20 3.53 6.19 6.46
C GLY A 20 2.95 6.37 5.05
N THR A 21 3.68 6.04 3.98
CA THR A 21 3.15 6.20 2.63
C THR A 21 2.26 5.02 2.26
N ALA A 22 0.95 5.28 2.14
CA ALA A 22 0.04 4.34 1.50
C ALA A 22 0.41 4.30 0.00
N LEU A 23 1.18 3.28 -0.40
CA LEU A 23 1.50 3.07 -1.80
C LEU A 23 0.22 2.72 -2.55
N ALA A 24 -0.04 3.39 -3.68
CA ALA A 24 -1.19 3.04 -4.49
C ALA A 24 -0.97 1.65 -5.11
N ALA A 25 -1.86 0.70 -4.82
CA ALA A 25 -1.73 -0.66 -5.33
C ALA A 25 -2.59 -0.88 -6.58
N THR A 26 -2.10 -1.70 -7.49
CA THR A 26 -2.90 -2.26 -8.59
C THR A 26 -3.13 -3.74 -8.30
N VAL A 27 -4.38 -4.14 -8.23
CA VAL A 27 -4.81 -5.53 -8.01
C VAL A 27 -5.61 -5.97 -9.23
N GLU A 28 -5.14 -7.00 -9.93
CA GLU A 28 -5.78 -7.51 -11.15
C GLU A 28 -6.23 -8.95 -10.98
N GLY A 29 -7.42 -9.25 -11.49
CA GLY A 29 -7.98 -10.59 -11.60
C GLY A 29 -7.72 -11.22 -12.97
N ASP A 30 -8.56 -12.17 -13.36
CA ASP A 30 -8.58 -12.85 -14.65
C ASP A 30 -10.03 -13.08 -15.14
N ASP A 31 -10.21 -13.91 -16.17
CA ASP A 31 -11.55 -14.18 -16.73
C ASP A 31 -12.41 -15.13 -15.86
N GLY A 32 -11.89 -15.58 -14.72
CA GLY A 32 -12.59 -16.44 -13.77
C GLY A 32 -12.97 -15.73 -12.47
N ASN A 33 -13.77 -16.40 -11.64
CA ASN A 33 -14.23 -15.82 -10.36
C ASN A 33 -13.05 -15.56 -9.41
N ASN A 34 -12.86 -14.31 -8.98
CA ASN A 34 -11.76 -13.91 -8.13
C ASN A 34 -12.19 -13.30 -6.78
N GLU A 35 -11.34 -13.48 -5.77
CA GLU A 35 -11.38 -12.72 -4.51
C GLU A 35 -10.23 -11.71 -4.47
N LEU A 36 -10.55 -10.43 -4.59
CA LEU A 36 -9.58 -9.35 -4.72
C LEU A 36 -9.59 -8.47 -3.47
N ARG A 37 -8.41 -8.28 -2.87
CA ARG A 37 -8.27 -7.46 -1.66
C ARG A 37 -7.27 -6.34 -1.88
N GLY A 38 -7.77 -5.11 -1.80
CA GLY A 38 -6.97 -3.89 -1.80
C GLY A 38 -6.16 -3.72 -0.52
N THR A 39 -5.48 -2.59 -0.42
CA THR A 39 -4.66 -2.19 0.73
C THR A 39 -5.40 -1.15 1.58
N ARG A 40 -4.70 -0.63 2.59
CA ARG A 40 -5.18 0.51 3.37
C ARG A 40 -5.05 1.84 2.62
N GLY A 41 -4.36 1.84 1.49
CA GLY A 41 -4.15 3.01 0.63
C GLY A 41 -5.18 3.10 -0.51
N PRO A 42 -5.04 4.13 -1.37
CA PRO A 42 -5.78 4.19 -2.61
C PRO A 42 -5.40 3.01 -3.52
N ASP A 43 -6.36 2.21 -3.97
CA ASP A 43 -6.08 1.07 -4.85
C ASP A 43 -6.82 1.22 -6.18
N THR A 44 -6.26 0.61 -7.23
CA THR A 44 -6.97 0.28 -8.47
C THR A 44 -7.19 -1.22 -8.49
N ILE A 45 -8.46 -1.65 -8.49
CA ILE A 45 -8.81 -3.07 -8.57
C ILE A 45 -9.51 -3.31 -9.91
N ARG A 46 -8.97 -4.25 -10.71
CA ARG A 46 -9.51 -4.64 -12.03
C ARG A 46 -9.84 -6.13 -11.99
N ALA A 47 -11.12 -6.46 -11.86
CA ALA A 47 -11.53 -7.85 -11.66
C ALA A 47 -11.58 -8.67 -12.95
N PHE A 48 -11.99 -8.06 -14.06
CA PHE A 48 -12.24 -8.69 -15.36
C PHE A 48 -13.51 -9.55 -15.40
N GLY A 49 -13.44 -10.81 -15.80
CA GLY A 49 -14.59 -11.65 -16.10
C GLY A 49 -14.90 -12.65 -14.99
N GLY A 50 -16.16 -13.06 -14.86
CA GLY A 50 -16.60 -13.97 -13.79
C GLY A 50 -17.41 -13.26 -12.71
N ASP A 51 -17.79 -14.02 -11.68
CA ASP A 51 -18.47 -13.53 -10.49
C ASP A 51 -17.45 -13.21 -9.39
N ASP A 52 -17.04 -11.93 -9.31
CA ASP A 52 -15.96 -11.48 -8.45
C ASP A 52 -16.43 -10.89 -7.12
N THR A 53 -15.56 -11.01 -6.11
CA THR A 53 -15.66 -10.25 -4.85
C THR A 53 -14.43 -9.38 -4.68
N ALA A 54 -14.62 -8.06 -4.71
CA ALA A 54 -13.56 -7.08 -4.50
C ALA A 54 -13.76 -6.29 -3.19
N ARG A 55 -12.71 -6.17 -2.38
CA ARG A 55 -12.72 -5.41 -1.13
C ARG A 55 -11.58 -4.40 -1.05
N GLY A 56 -11.91 -3.11 -1.07
CA GLY A 56 -11.01 -2.05 -0.60
C GLY A 56 -10.99 -2.03 0.93
N LEU A 57 -9.81 -1.89 1.55
CA LEU A 57 -9.71 -1.88 3.02
C LEU A 57 -9.83 -0.47 3.59
N GLY A 58 -9.37 0.55 2.87
CA GLY A 58 -9.32 1.93 3.36
C GLY A 58 -8.39 2.10 4.56
N SER A 59 -8.05 3.35 4.90
CA SER A 59 -7.10 3.62 5.99
C SER A 59 -7.69 3.41 7.38
N GLY A 60 -9.03 3.42 7.51
CA GLY A 60 -9.72 3.29 8.81
C GLY A 60 -9.39 4.41 9.79
N ALA A 61 -8.88 5.55 9.30
CA ALA A 61 -8.52 6.74 10.06
C ALA A 61 -9.62 7.80 9.95
#